data_AF-A0A934NM68-F1
#
_entry.id   AF-A0A934NM68-F1
#
_cell.length_a   1.000
_cell.length_b   1.000
_cell.length_c   1.000
_cell.angle_alpha   90.00
_cell.angle_beta   90.00
_cell.angle_gamma   90.00
#
_symmetry.space_group_name_H-M   'P 1'
#
loop_
_entity.id
_entity.type
_entity.pdbx_description
1 polymer ?
#
loop_
_entity_poly.entity_id
_entity_poly.type
_entity_poly.pdbx_seq_one_letter_code
_entity_poly.pdbx_strand_id
1 'polypeptide(L)'
;MTNDVQAAAPTLPDPDIPYYNGIPQVITGRQWWLVMAAIVAGFAVVSLWGLGGAWGHWIPVIALPLIPLLALRHVAPEHWTAIFRRVSLRDVLLMLGIWILNVVVTVVVG
;
A
#
# COMPACT_ATOMS: atom_id res chain seq x y z
N MET A 1 52.14 -10.18 20.11
CA MET A 1 51.35 -10.43 18.89
C MET A 1 49.96 -10.84 19.33
N THR A 2 49.12 -9.86 19.68
CA THR A 2 47.70 -10.09 19.99
C THR A 2 46.92 -9.84 18.70
N ASN A 3 46.32 -10.90 18.16
CA ASN A 3 45.49 -10.81 16.97
C ASN A 3 44.17 -10.14 17.37
N ASP A 4 44.04 -8.85 17.09
CA ASP A 4 42.77 -8.15 17.12
C ASP A 4 41.93 -8.69 15.96
N VAL A 5 41.15 -9.74 16.25
CA VAL A 5 40.11 -10.21 15.35
C VAL A 5 39.04 -9.11 15.32
N GLN A 6 39.21 -8.18 14.39
CA GLN A 6 38.20 -7.20 14.02
C GLN A 6 36.97 -7.99 13.57
N ALA A 7 36.03 -8.21 14.48
CA ALA A 7 34.75 -8.83 14.15
C ALA A 7 34.09 -7.95 13.08
N ALA A 8 33.98 -8.49 11.86
CA ALA A 8 33.24 -7.84 10.80
C ALA A 8 31.83 -7.58 11.32
N ALA A 9 31.40 -6.31 11.31
CA ALA A 9 30.07 -5.93 11.76
C ALA A 9 29.04 -6.80 11.02
N PRO A 10 28.05 -7.38 11.72
CA PRO A 10 27.04 -8.21 11.07
C PRO A 10 26.39 -7.39 9.96
N THR A 11 26.48 -7.88 8.73
CA THR A 11 25.76 -7.28 7.59
C THR A 11 24.28 -7.51 7.85
N LEU A 12 23.60 -6.48 8.36
CA LEU A 12 22.16 -6.53 8.58
C LEU A 12 21.48 -6.94 7.27
N PRO A 13 20.57 -7.94 7.30
CA PRO A 13 19.79 -8.32 6.14
C PRO A 13 19.12 -7.09 5.53
N ASP A 14 19.11 -7.03 4.20
CA ASP A 14 18.42 -5.97 3.47
C ASP A 14 16.98 -5.86 4.00
N PRO A 15 16.51 -4.70 4.49
CA PRO A 15 15.25 -4.65 5.20
C PRO A 15 14.08 -5.05 4.30
N ASP A 16 13.33 -6.07 4.71
CA ASP A 16 12.16 -6.60 3.97
C ASP A 16 11.06 -5.56 3.74
N ILE A 17 11.10 -4.45 4.49
CA ILE A 17 10.11 -3.36 4.44
C ILE A 17 10.83 -2.01 4.22
N PRO A 18 10.48 -1.24 3.18
CA PRO A 18 11.20 -0.03 2.79
C PRO A 18 11.29 1.06 3.87
N TYR A 19 10.38 1.03 4.85
CA TYR A 19 10.34 1.98 5.97
C TYR A 19 11.52 1.85 6.95
N TYR A 20 12.33 0.79 6.87
CA TYR A 20 13.52 0.62 7.69
C TYR A 20 14.81 1.19 7.07
N ASN A 21 14.70 1.93 5.95
CA ASN A 21 15.83 2.60 5.30
C ASN A 21 16.42 3.79 6.10
N GLY A 22 15.96 4.01 7.35
CA GLY A 22 16.55 4.99 8.26
C GLY A 22 16.21 6.44 7.95
N ILE A 23 15.27 6.72 7.03
CA ILE A 23 14.79 8.08 6.72
C ILE A 23 13.41 8.27 7.36
N PRO A 24 13.31 8.67 8.65
CA PRO A 24 12.03 8.89 9.30
C PRO A 24 11.31 10.08 8.65
N GLN A 25 10.25 9.78 7.91
CA GLN A 25 9.32 10.79 7.38
C GLN A 25 8.29 11.10 8.45
N VAL A 26 8.47 12.25 9.11
CA VAL A 26 7.59 12.69 10.20
C VAL A 26 6.37 13.36 9.56
N ILE A 27 5.22 12.69 9.59
CA ILE A 27 3.94 13.31 9.23
C ILE A 27 3.60 14.32 10.34
N THR A 28 3.47 15.59 9.97
CA THR A 28 3.05 16.62 10.92
C THR A 28 1.59 16.40 11.37
N GLY A 29 1.23 16.85 12.58
CA GLY A 29 -0.14 16.68 13.07
C GLY A 29 -1.23 17.24 12.14
N ARG A 30 -0.94 18.34 11.42
CA ARG A 30 -1.85 18.91 10.40
C ARG A 30 -2.02 18.00 9.18
N GLN A 31 -0.93 17.40 8.71
CA GLN A 31 -0.96 16.44 7.61
C GLN A 31 -1.70 15.15 7.98
N TRP A 32 -1.60 14.71 9.23
CA TRP A 32 -2.38 13.58 9.74
C TRP A 32 -3.89 13.86 9.73
N TRP A 33 -4.29 15.07 10.13
CA TRP A 33 -5.69 15.49 10.06
C TRP A 33 -6.23 15.52 8.63
N LEU A 34 -5.42 15.89 7.63
CA LEU A 34 -5.81 15.82 6.23
C LEU A 34 -6.06 14.37 5.77
N VAL A 35 -5.22 13.43 6.19
CA VAL A 35 -5.41 12.00 5.88
C VAL A 35 -6.71 11.49 6.54
N MET A 36 -6.95 11.84 7.80
CA MET A 36 -8.19 11.48 8.50
C MET A 36 -9.44 12.08 7.83
N ALA A 37 -9.38 13.34 7.42
CA ALA A 37 -10.46 13.99 6.67
C ALA A 37 -10.73 13.28 5.34
N ALA A 38 -9.69 12.83 4.64
CA ALA A 38 -9.82 12.07 3.40
C ALA A 38 -10.46 10.68 3.61
N ILE A 39 -10.15 10.00 4.71
CA ILE A 39 -10.80 8.74 5.10
C ILE A 39 -12.29 8.98 5.39
N VAL A 40 -12.61 10.00 6.18
CA VAL A 40 -14.00 10.37 6.49
C VAL A 40 -14.76 10.72 5.20
N ALA A 41 -14.14 11.46 4.28
CA ALA A 41 -14.74 11.79 3.00
C ALA A 41 -15.00 10.55 2.14
N GLY A 42 -14.03 9.64 2.02
CA GLY A 42 -14.21 8.37 1.31
C GLY A 42 -15.33 7.52 1.90
N PHE A 43 -15.40 7.44 3.23
CA PHE A 43 -16.47 6.74 3.94
C PHE A 43 -17.84 7.40 3.76
N ALA A 44 -17.90 8.74 3.77
CA ALA A 44 -19.12 9.49 3.51
C ALA A 44 -19.63 9.24 2.09
N VAL A 45 -18.72 9.17 1.09
CA VAL A 45 -19.10 8.79 -0.27
C VAL A 45 -19.77 7.42 -0.25
N VAL A 46 -19.18 6.39 0.34
CA VAL A 46 -19.82 5.05 0.41
C VAL A 46 -21.16 5.08 1.14
N SER A 47 -21.24 5.81 2.25
CA SER A 47 -22.42 5.81 3.13
C SER A 47 -23.61 6.56 2.55
N LEU A 48 -23.35 7.60 1.75
CA LEU A 48 -24.39 8.46 1.17
C LEU A 48 -24.74 8.05 -0.27
N TRP A 49 -23.88 7.26 -0.91
CA TRP A 49 -24.14 6.71 -2.23
C TRP A 49 -25.17 5.60 -2.09
N GLY A 50 -26.42 5.92 -2.42
CA GLY A 50 -27.49 4.93 -2.48
C GLY A 50 -27.11 3.74 -3.37
N LEU A 51 -27.83 2.63 -3.21
CA LEU A 51 -27.68 1.42 -4.03
C LEU A 51 -28.03 1.74 -5.50
N GLY A 52 -27.09 2.33 -6.23
CA GLY A 52 -27.18 2.51 -7.67
C GLY A 52 -27.18 1.17 -8.38
N GLY A 53 -27.73 1.11 -9.59
CA GLY A 53 -27.72 -0.10 -10.44
C GLY A 53 -26.32 -0.67 -10.67
N ALA A 54 -26.20 -1.78 -11.39
CA ALA A 54 -24.98 -2.61 -11.49
C ALA A 54 -23.64 -1.86 -11.70
N TRP A 55 -23.65 -0.68 -12.33
CA TRP A 55 -22.46 0.15 -12.53
C TRP A 55 -22.26 1.26 -11.48
N GLY A 56 -23.34 1.72 -10.84
CA GLY A 56 -23.31 2.83 -9.88
C GLY A 56 -22.62 2.50 -8.56
N HIS A 57 -22.52 1.22 -8.20
CA HIS A 57 -21.85 0.78 -6.96
C HIS A 57 -20.31 0.87 -7.04
N TRP A 58 -19.72 0.91 -8.24
CA TRP A 58 -18.26 0.93 -8.39
C TRP A 58 -17.65 2.28 -7.97
N ILE A 59 -18.43 3.36 -8.10
CA ILE A 59 -18.01 4.72 -7.75
C ILE A 59 -17.63 4.82 -6.27
N PRO A 60 -18.49 4.45 -5.29
CA PRO A 60 -18.12 4.49 -3.88
C PRO A 60 -16.99 3.51 -3.53
N VAL A 61 -16.98 2.32 -4.15
CA VAL A 61 -15.96 1.28 -3.92
C VAL A 61 -14.56 1.76 -4.30
N ILE A 62 -14.43 2.51 -5.40
CA ILE A 62 -13.16 3.08 -5.84
C ILE A 62 -12.83 4.37 -5.09
N ALA A 63 -13.83 5.20 -4.79
CA ALA A 63 -13.63 6.48 -4.10
C ALA A 63 -13.03 6.30 -2.69
N LEU A 64 -13.47 5.28 -1.95
CA LEU A 64 -13.00 5.00 -0.60
C LEU A 64 -11.48 4.81 -0.50
N PRO A 65 -10.81 3.96 -1.30
CA PRO A 65 -9.36 3.86 -1.28
C PRO A 65 -8.68 5.02 -2.00
N LEU A 66 -9.26 5.55 -3.08
CA LEU A 66 -8.61 6.56 -3.92
C LEU A 66 -8.45 7.90 -3.21
N ILE A 67 -9.45 8.36 -2.46
CA ILE A 67 -9.42 9.65 -1.76
C ILE A 67 -8.30 9.70 -0.68
N PRO A 68 -8.17 8.72 0.24
CA PRO A 68 -7.05 8.64 1.18
C PRO A 68 -5.69 8.49 0.50
N LEU A 69 -5.60 7.71 -0.59
CA LEU A 69 -4.35 7.54 -1.33
C LEU A 69 -3.87 8.85 -1.97
N LEU A 70 -4.79 9.65 -2.52
CA LEU A 70 -4.46 10.97 -3.07
C LEU A 70 -4.02 11.94 -1.97
N ALA A 71 -4.69 11.91 -0.81
CA ALA A 71 -4.29 12.73 0.34
C ALA A 71 -2.89 12.33 0.85
N LEU A 72 -2.60 11.03 0.94
CA LEU A 72 -1.27 10.52 1.31
C LEU A 72 -0.20 10.90 0.29
N ARG A 73 -0.49 10.81 -1.02
CA ARG A 73 0.42 11.27 -2.08
C ARG A 73 0.75 12.75 -1.94
N HIS A 74 -0.22 13.58 -1.55
CA HIS A 74 -0.02 15.01 -1.37
C HIS A 74 0.79 15.33 -0.10
N VAL A 75 0.54 14.58 0.98
CA VAL A 75 1.19 14.76 2.28
C VAL A 75 2.63 14.23 2.30
N ALA A 76 2.91 13.15 1.57
CA ALA A 76 4.20 12.46 1.56
C ALA A 76 4.71 12.22 0.11
N PRO A 77 5.05 13.29 -0.65
CA PRO A 77 5.36 13.20 -2.07
C PRO A 77 6.68 12.47 -2.37
N GLU A 78 7.68 12.54 -1.49
CA GLU A 78 9.03 12.00 -1.74
C GLU A 78 9.12 10.46 -1.65
N HIS A 79 8.16 9.79 -1.00
CA HIS A 79 8.26 8.35 -0.71
C HIS A 79 6.93 7.58 -0.84
N TRP A 80 5.93 8.08 -1.58
CA TRP A 80 4.69 7.34 -1.80
C TRP A 80 4.92 5.96 -2.48
N THR A 81 6.04 5.82 -3.23
CA THR A 81 6.53 4.56 -3.80
C THR A 81 7.42 3.74 -2.85
N ALA A 82 7.73 4.23 -1.65
CA ALA A 82 8.34 3.42 -0.59
C ALA A 82 7.29 2.65 0.21
N ILE A 83 6.04 3.14 0.26
CA ILE A 83 4.91 2.38 0.82
C ILE A 83 4.66 1.11 0.00
N PHE A 84 4.73 1.22 -1.32
CA PHE A 84 4.57 0.11 -2.24
C PHE A 84 5.94 -0.30 -2.74
N ARG A 85 6.52 -1.38 -2.17
CA ARG A 85 7.72 -2.01 -2.72
C ARG A 85 7.57 -2.10 -4.24
N ARG A 86 8.62 -1.73 -4.99
CA ARG A 86 8.62 -1.82 -6.46
C ARG A 86 8.15 -3.22 -6.84
N VAL A 87 6.97 -3.30 -7.46
CA VAL A 87 6.38 -4.57 -7.88
C VAL A 87 7.34 -5.18 -8.90
N SER A 88 8.00 -6.27 -8.52
CA SER A 88 8.91 -6.99 -9.40
C SER A 88 8.09 -7.70 -10.47
N LEU A 89 8.67 -7.97 -11.64
CA LEU A 89 8.04 -8.81 -12.66
C LEU A 89 7.63 -10.18 -12.11
N ARG A 90 8.38 -10.70 -11.12
CA ARG A 90 8.02 -11.93 -10.40
C ARG A 90 6.72 -11.76 -9.61
N ASP A 91 6.51 -10.63 -8.96
CA ASP A 91 5.30 -10.34 -8.20
C ASP A 91 4.10 -10.21 -9.14
N VAL A 92 4.26 -9.57 -10.30
CA VAL A 92 3.22 -9.49 -11.33
C VAL A 92 2.86 -10.89 -11.85
N LEU A 93 3.86 -11.74 -12.10
CA LEU A 93 3.63 -13.10 -12.58
C LEU A 93 2.92 -13.97 -11.53
N LEU A 94 3.26 -13.79 -10.25
CA LEU A 94 2.57 -14.46 -9.14
C LEU A 94 1.14 -13.94 -8.97
N MET A 95 0.91 -12.62 -9.04
CA MET A 95 -0.44 -12.03 -9.03
C MET A 95 -1.30 -12.60 -10.15
N LEU A 96 -0.77 -12.67 -11.37
CA LEU A 96 -1.46 -13.25 -12.51
C LEU A 96 -1.70 -14.75 -12.32
N GLY A 97 -0.71 -15.49 -11.84
CA GLY A 97 -0.81 -16.93 -11.59
C GLY A 97 -1.88 -17.26 -10.54
N ILE A 98 -1.93 -16.52 -9.44
CA ILE A 98 -2.96 -16.66 -8.40
C ILE A 98 -4.34 -16.31 -8.95
N TRP A 99 -4.44 -15.28 -9.78
CA TRP A 99 -5.70 -14.89 -10.42
C TRP A 99 -6.22 -15.98 -11.36
N ILE A 100 -5.37 -16.52 -12.24
CA ILE A 100 -5.73 -17.64 -13.13
C ILE A 100 -6.15 -18.86 -12.31
N LEU A 101 -5.37 -19.20 -11.27
CA LEU A 101 -5.67 -20.33 -10.40
C LEU A 101 -7.05 -20.18 -9.74
N ASN A 102 -7.36 -18.98 -9.21
CA ASN A 102 -8.67 -18.70 -8.63
C ASN A 102 -9.80 -18.86 -9.66
N VAL A 103 -9.64 -18.34 -10.87
CA VAL A 103 -10.63 -18.51 -11.95
C VAL A 103 -10.86 -19.98 -12.27
N VAL A 104 -9.78 -20.76 -12.41
CA VAL A 104 -9.87 -22.21 -12.68
C VAL A 104 -10.61 -22.93 -11.55
N VAL A 105 -10.26 -22.65 -10.28
CA VAL A 105 -10.96 -23.25 -9.13
C VAL A 105 -12.44 -22.90 -9.14
N THR A 106 -12.81 -21.65 -9.42
CA THR A 106 -14.21 -21.23 -9.52
C THR A 106 -14.95 -21.94 -10.65
N VAL A 107 -14.32 -22.15 -11.82
CA VAL A 107 -14.96 -22.87 -12.94
C VAL A 107 -15.09 -24.37 -12.66
N VAL A 108 -14.15 -24.96 -11.92
CA VAL A 108 -14.13 -26.40 -11.61
C VAL A 108 -15.08 -26.76 -10.46
N VAL A 109 -15.17 -25.89 -9.45
CA VAL A 109 -15.97 -26.11 -8.24
C VAL A 109 -17.37 -25.48 -8.34
N GLY A 110 -17.48 -24.36 -9.06
CA GLY A 110 -18.72 -23.58 -9.23
C GLY A 110 -19.68 -24.13 -10.27
#